data_AF-K0RC69-F1
#
_entry.id   AF-K0RC69-F1
#
_cell.length_a   1.000
_cell.length_b   1.000
_cell.length_c   1.000
_cell.angle_alpha   90.00
_cell.angle_beta   90.00
_cell.angle_gamma   90.00
#
_symmetry.space_group_name_H-M   'P 1'
#
loop_
_entity.id
_entity.type
_entity.pdbx_description
1 polymer ?
#
loop_
_entity_poly.entity_id
_entity_poly.type
_entity_poly.pdbx_seq_one_letter_code
_entity_poly.pdbx_strand_id
1 'polypeptide(L)'
;FIVLERDNQGGPDAAIKKIYSFTITDPESGIGSVVDKTLVRDILEDVSSKIGALTFEKVEGLTISHGNVWISTDNDGADDNSGETQLQNLGDLWE
;
A
#
# COMPACT_ATOMS: atom_id res chain seq x y z
N PHE A 1 2.07 14.68 0.99
CA PHE A 1 1.48 13.64 0.13
C PHE A 1 1.72 12.26 0.73
N ILE A 2 0.91 11.27 0.37
CA ILE A 2 1.11 9.87 0.73
C ILE A 2 1.14 9.06 -0.57
N VAL A 3 1.96 8.01 -0.63
CA VAL A 3 2.05 7.09 -1.76
C VAL A 3 2.09 5.65 -1.27
N LEU A 4 1.39 4.79 -1.99
CA LEU A 4 1.49 3.34 -1.85
C LEU A 4 2.60 2.84 -2.80
N GLU A 5 3.58 2.13 -2.25
CA GLU A 5 4.63 1.45 -2.99
C GLU A 5 4.46 -0.06 -2.81
N ARG A 6 4.44 -0.78 -3.93
CA ARG A 6 4.17 -2.21 -3.95
C ARG A 6 5.06 -2.92 -4.96
N ASP A 7 5.42 -4.16 -4.67
CA ASP A 7 5.90 -5.10 -5.68
C ASP A 7 4.73 -5.88 -6.31
N ASN A 8 5.03 -6.67 -7.34
CA ASN A 8 4.07 -7.56 -7.99
C ASN A 8 4.12 -8.98 -7.40
N GLN A 9 4.30 -9.09 -6.09
CA GLN A 9 4.34 -10.38 -5.40
C GLN A 9 3.31 -10.43 -4.27
N GLY A 10 2.76 -11.61 -4.04
CA GLY A 10 1.83 -11.92 -2.95
C GLY A 10 2.35 -13.05 -2.06
N GLY A 11 1.60 -13.37 -1.01
CA GLY A 11 1.91 -14.48 -0.11
C GLY A 11 3.33 -14.41 0.47
N PRO A 12 4.06 -15.54 0.52
CA PRO A 12 5.44 -15.60 1.04
C PRO A 12 6.46 -14.80 0.23
N ASP A 13 6.16 -14.49 -1.04
CA ASP A 13 7.08 -13.79 -1.94
C ASP A 13 6.90 -12.26 -1.87
N ALA A 14 5.90 -11.77 -1.15
CA ALA A 14 5.68 -10.34 -0.98
C ALA A 14 6.81 -9.71 -0.16
N ALA A 15 7.49 -8.72 -0.74
CA ALA A 15 8.62 -8.02 -0.13
C ALA A 15 8.36 -6.52 0.05
N ILE A 16 7.48 -5.93 -0.76
CA ILE A 16 7.17 -4.49 -0.71
C ILE A 16 5.66 -4.28 -0.74
N LYS A 17 5.11 -3.82 0.38
CA LYS A 17 3.75 -3.27 0.51
C LYS A 17 3.80 -2.13 1.54
N LYS A 18 4.19 -0.93 1.12
CA LYS A 18 4.58 0.16 2.03
C LYS A 18 3.86 1.45 1.71
N ILE A 19 3.54 2.20 2.76
CA ILE A 19 2.98 3.54 2.67
C ILE A 19 4.07 4.52 3.06
N TYR A 20 4.36 5.47 2.18
CA TYR A 20 5.32 6.53 2.42
C TYR A 20 4.65 7.90 2.43
N SER A 21 5.20 8.82 3.22
CA SER A 21 4.90 10.25 3.12
C SER A 21 6.04 10.98 2.43
N PHE A 22 5.68 11.99 1.65
CA PHE A 22 6.64 12.88 0.99
C PHE A 22 6.05 14.28 0.82
N THR A 23 6.92 15.26 0.63
CA THR A 23 6.55 16.66 0.38
C THR A 23 7.15 17.12 -0.94
N ILE A 24 6.38 17.90 -1.70
CA ILE A 24 6.89 18.62 -2.86
C ILE A 24 7.11 20.05 -2.39
N THR A 25 8.35 20.41 -2.09
CA THR A 25 8.71 21.70 -1.48
C THR A 25 8.86 22.82 -2.50
N ASP A 26 9.22 22.47 -3.74
CA ASP A 26 9.41 23.42 -4.83
C ASP A 26 8.42 23.09 -5.97
N PRO A 27 7.37 23.88 -6.18
CA PRO A 27 6.41 23.64 -7.27
C PRO A 27 7.01 23.88 -8.66
N GLU A 28 8.18 24.53 -8.78
CA GLU A 28 8.90 24.68 -10.05
C GLU A 28 9.86 23.52 -10.34
N SER A 29 9.99 22.57 -9.40
CA SER A 29 10.79 21.38 -9.63
C SER A 29 10.23 20.60 -10.82
N GLY A 30 11.03 20.50 -11.88
CA GLY A 30 10.64 19.92 -13.15
C GLY A 30 10.37 18.42 -13.06
N ILE A 31 9.82 17.86 -14.15
CA ILE A 31 9.61 16.42 -14.31
C ILE A 31 10.95 15.69 -14.08
N GLY A 32 10.91 14.64 -13.24
CA GLY A 32 12.09 13.82 -12.92
C GLY A 32 12.85 14.27 -11.65
N SER A 33 12.41 15.33 -10.99
CA SER A 33 12.95 15.73 -9.68
C SER A 33 12.69 14.63 -8.64
N VAL A 34 13.73 14.24 -7.91
CA VAL A 34 13.65 13.22 -6.86
C VAL A 34 13.23 13.88 -5.55
N VAL A 35 12.32 13.22 -4.82
CA VAL A 35 11.88 13.64 -3.48
C VAL A 35 12.32 12.60 -2.45
N ASP A 36 12.66 13.08 -1.26
CA ASP A 36 12.83 12.20 -0.10
C ASP A 36 11.46 11.74 0.40
N LYS A 37 11.41 10.47 0.80
CA LYS A 37 10.21 9.84 1.36
C LYS A 37 10.49 9.23 2.70
N THR A 38 9.54 9.33 3.62
CA THR A 38 9.60 8.73 4.96
C THR A 38 8.64 7.56 5.00
N LEU A 39 9.12 6.38 5.44
CA LEU A 39 8.25 5.22 5.66
C LEU A 39 7.26 5.56 6.76
N VAL A 40 5.97 5.38 6.47
CA VAL A 40 4.88 5.64 7.41
C VAL A 40 4.33 4.33 7.95
N ARG A 41 4.15 3.34 7.08
CA ARG A 41 3.59 2.04 7.48
C ARG A 41 4.07 0.92 6.57
N ASP A 42 4.43 -0.22 7.14
CA ASP A 42 4.70 -1.46 6.42
C ASP A 42 3.48 -2.38 6.53
N ILE A 43 2.75 -2.56 5.42
CA ILE A 43 1.51 -3.35 5.37
C ILE A 43 1.82 -4.84 5.57
N LEU A 44 3.04 -5.29 5.30
CA LEU A 44 3.42 -6.69 5.56
C LEU A 44 3.39 -7.00 7.06
N GLU A 45 3.73 -6.04 7.91
CA GLU A 45 3.63 -6.19 9.37
C GLU A 45 2.15 -6.29 9.80
N ASP A 46 1.27 -5.51 9.18
CA ASP A 46 -0.18 -5.56 9.44
C ASP A 46 -0.79 -6.92 9.07
N VAL A 47 -0.35 -7.51 7.96
CA VAL A 47 -0.87 -8.81 7.50
C VAL A 47 -0.27 -9.96 8.31
N SER A 48 1.03 -9.94 8.57
CA SER A 48 1.71 -11.01 9.34
C SER A 48 1.18 -11.14 10.77
N SER A 49 0.63 -10.06 11.34
CA SER A 49 -0.04 -10.08 12.64
C SER A 49 -1.34 -10.90 12.67
N LYS A 50 -1.93 -11.21 11.51
CA LYS A 50 -3.18 -11.96 11.39
C LYS A 50 -2.88 -13.43 11.10
N ILE A 51 -3.17 -14.31 12.06
CA ILE A 51 -2.93 -15.76 11.95
C ILE A 51 -3.58 -16.32 10.67
N GLY A 52 -2.77 -16.88 9.78
CA GLY A 52 -3.23 -17.53 8.54
C GLY A 52 -3.54 -16.58 7.37
N ALA A 53 -3.31 -15.28 7.51
CA ALA A 53 -3.47 -14.33 6.41
C ALA A 53 -2.28 -14.41 5.45
N LEU A 54 -2.57 -14.48 4.15
CA LEU A 54 -1.59 -14.30 3.08
C LEU A 54 -1.65 -12.86 2.58
N THR A 55 -0.49 -12.26 2.32
CA THR A 55 -0.41 -10.93 1.73
C THR A 55 -0.99 -10.94 0.33
N PHE A 56 -1.90 -10.01 0.05
CA PHE A 56 -2.44 -9.82 -1.30
C PHE A 56 -1.37 -9.25 -2.23
N GLU A 57 -1.32 -9.77 -3.47
CA GLU A 57 -0.36 -9.32 -4.47
C GLU A 57 -0.63 -7.87 -4.90
N LYS A 58 -1.83 -7.61 -5.38
CA LYS A 58 -2.20 -6.34 -6.02
C LYS A 58 -2.86 -5.34 -5.09
N VAL A 59 -2.21 -4.99 -3.98
CA VAL A 59 -2.62 -3.83 -3.18
C VAL A 59 -2.35 -2.58 -4.01
N GLU A 60 -3.39 -2.01 -4.64
CA GLU A 60 -3.25 -0.94 -5.64
C GLU A 60 -4.07 0.31 -5.34
N GLY A 61 -5.12 0.18 -4.52
CA GLY A 61 -5.87 1.32 -4.02
C GLY A 61 -5.38 1.78 -2.65
N LEU A 62 -5.32 3.09 -2.45
CA LEU A 62 -5.05 3.72 -1.15
C LEU A 62 -5.93 4.97 -1.01
N THR A 63 -6.58 5.11 0.15
CA THR A 63 -7.24 6.36 0.54
C THR A 63 -7.19 6.56 2.04
N ILE A 64 -7.38 7.81 2.47
CA ILE A 64 -7.58 8.17 3.87
C ILE A 64 -9.00 8.69 4.00
N SER A 65 -9.79 8.07 4.87
CA SER A 65 -11.19 8.42 5.08
C SER A 65 -11.55 8.23 6.55
N HIS A 66 -12.16 9.27 7.14
CA HIS A 66 -12.54 9.29 8.56
C HIS A 66 -11.37 8.91 9.49
N GLY A 67 -10.19 9.50 9.28
CA GLY A 67 -8.97 9.24 10.07
C GLY A 67 -8.22 7.95 9.71
N ASN A 68 -8.91 7.01 9.07
CA ASN A 68 -8.39 5.68 8.81
C ASN A 68 -7.77 5.56 7.41
N VAL A 69 -6.78 4.67 7.32
CA VAL A 69 -6.16 4.22 6.07
C VAL A 69 -6.95 3.05 5.52
N TRP A 70 -7.30 3.15 4.24
CA TRP A 70 -8.00 2.11 3.52
C TRP A 70 -7.19 1.68 2.31
N ILE A 71 -7.05 0.38 2.12
CA ILE A 71 -6.43 -0.20 0.94
C ILE A 71 -7.42 -1.07 0.17
N SER A 72 -7.26 -1.16 -1.14
CA SER A 72 -8.01 -2.11 -1.96
C SER A 72 -7.15 -2.91 -2.90
N THR A 73 -7.59 -4.13 -3.20
CA THR A 73 -6.89 -5.02 -4.13
C THR A 73 -7.54 -5.02 -5.51
N ASP A 74 -6.72 -4.94 -6.56
CA ASP A 74 -7.15 -5.36 -7.89
C ASP A 74 -7.24 -6.90 -7.95
N ASN A 75 -8.20 -7.41 -8.71
CA ASN A 75 -8.44 -8.84 -8.84
C ASN A 75 -7.83 -9.47 -10.09
N ASP A 76 -7.13 -8.68 -10.90
CA ASP A 76 -6.45 -9.11 -12.14
C ASP A 76 -7.34 -9.88 -13.12
N GLY A 77 -8.64 -9.61 -13.14
CA GLY A 77 -9.57 -10.35 -13.99
C GLY A 77 -9.67 -11.85 -13.65
N ALA A 78 -9.30 -12.25 -12.43
CA ALA A 78 -9.22 -13.63 -11.94
C ALA A 78 -8.15 -14.51 -12.62
N ASP A 79 -7.16 -13.91 -13.30
CA ASP A 79 -5.99 -14.64 -13.80
C ASP A 79 -5.00 -14.89 -12.65
N ASP A 80 -4.63 -16.16 -12.44
CA ASP A 80 -3.74 -16.64 -11.36
C ASP A 80 -4.02 -16.09 -9.94
N ASN A 81 -5.24 -15.61 -9.68
CA ASN A 81 -5.67 -14.98 -8.44
C ASN A 81 -7.08 -15.47 -8.05
N SER A 82 -7.50 -15.27 -6.79
CA SER A 82 -8.83 -15.66 -6.31
C SER A 82 -9.99 -14.94 -7.03
N GLY A 83 -9.70 -13.88 -7.78
CA GLY A 83 -10.69 -13.00 -8.40
C GLY A 83 -11.38 -12.05 -7.40
N GLU A 84 -10.95 -12.06 -6.13
CA GLU A 84 -11.54 -11.26 -5.06
C GLU A 84 -10.93 -9.85 -4.99
N THR A 85 -11.81 -8.85 -4.88
CA THR A 85 -11.43 -7.49 -4.51
C THR A 85 -11.69 -7.30 -3.02
N GLN A 86 -10.63 -7.02 -2.27
CA GLN A 86 -10.70 -6.73 -0.84
C GLN A 86 -10.68 -5.23 -0.62
N LEU A 87 -11.45 -4.77 0.36
CA LEU A 87 -11.33 -3.43 0.94
C LEU A 87 -10.98 -3.59 2.42
N GLN A 88 -9.78 -3.16 2.81
CA GLN A 88 -9.30 -3.33 4.18
C GLN A 88 -9.08 -1.99 4.85
N ASN A 89 -9.61 -1.87 6.07
CA ASN A 89 -9.25 -0.80 6.99
C ASN A 89 -7.98 -1.21 7.75
N LEU A 90 -6.92 -0.41 7.64
CA LEU A 90 -5.69 -0.62 8.38
C LEU A 90 -5.69 0.14 9.72
N GLY A 91 -6.66 1.02 9.97
CA GLY A 91 -6.70 1.87 11.16
C GLY A 91 -6.04 3.23 10.90
N ASP A 92 -5.65 3.90 11.97
CA ASP A 92 -4.97 5.18 11.88
C ASP A 92 -3.59 5.05 11.21
N LEU A 93 -3.19 6.09 10.48
CA LEU A 93 -1.95 6.07 9.71
C LEU A 93 -0.68 6.16 10.59
N TRP A 94 -0.81 6.66 11.82
CA TRP A 94 0.30 7.07 12.67
C TRP A 94 0.34 6.37 14.04
N GLU A 95 -0.54 5.39 14.26
CA GLU A 95 -0.56 4.56 15.47
C GLU A 95 0.31 3.31 15.32
#